data_AF-A0A285VI42-F1
#
_entry.id   AF-A0A285VI42-F1
#
_cell.length_a   1.000
_cell.length_b   1.000
_cell.length_c   1.000
_cell.angle_alpha   90.00
_cell.angle_beta   90.00
_cell.angle_gamma   90.00
#
_symmetry.space_group_name_H-M   'P 1'
#
loop_
_entity.id
_entity.type
_entity.pdbx_description
1 polymer ?
#
loop_
_entity_poly.entity_id
_entity_poly.type
_entity_poly.pdbx_seq_one_letter_code
_entity_poly.pdbx_strand_id
1 'polypeptide(L)'
;MTRRAWTAVSVGAVVGLTWAAGLRVWMAQLVGEESTVGWLTLALVLLPGAGVGALLGWATGLRAEGLAAPRWVVLAPALFAVALLDPEILAALVRTGEGVGALLVVVTALTGGVALARRRWSAGRVVALVVWVLGMTVITLMGTMTAPLSTARGAWVCLLGGSLLGVLSVASTLGHPEGSALRDGALPWVGAVAGLAWAGSLRGFMAEVVGDGSGVSWIGTFGWVLLPGTLAGALLGWAAAERRRGRPHRVLVWSPLLFVAVLLPGLADLGGMLEDGVGGGAVGVPLALVVGAYAVAARRAWVRAVCGVTFVAALAVWVLTATAVGGPRFALDNPYGIWTTILYLGLLVTGAVATAIPLRGVAHERAAPGHDDAPPRCAGRRVVEVTPRQGGAGGVSAPPPG
;
A
#
# COMPACT_ATOMS: atom_id res chain seq x y z
N MET A 1 12.56 20.54 4.33
CA MET A 1 11.82 19.30 4.66
C MET A 1 12.53 18.59 5.79
N THR A 2 11.80 18.06 6.79
CA THR A 2 12.43 17.36 7.91
C THR A 2 12.88 15.95 7.50
N ARG A 3 13.72 15.31 8.33
CA ARG A 3 14.09 13.89 8.15
C ARG A 3 12.87 12.97 8.06
N ARG A 4 11.76 13.30 8.74
CA ARG A 4 10.52 12.49 8.72
C ARG A 4 9.83 12.51 7.37
N ALA A 5 9.75 13.68 6.73
CA ALA A 5 9.20 13.81 5.38
C ALA A 5 10.00 12.97 4.39
N TRP A 6 11.34 13.04 4.44
CA TRP A 6 12.21 12.22 3.60
C TRP A 6 12.02 10.72 3.84
N THR A 7 11.93 10.28 5.10
CA THR A 7 11.64 8.88 5.41
C THR A 7 10.29 8.43 4.81
N ALA A 8 9.26 9.28 4.88
CA ALA A 8 7.96 8.96 4.30
C ALA A 8 8.02 8.88 2.76
N VAL A 9 8.80 9.74 2.11
CA VAL A 9 9.05 9.67 0.65
C VAL A 9 9.74 8.36 0.28
N SER A 10 10.83 7.99 0.97
CA SER A 10 11.57 6.76 0.68
C SER A 10 10.73 5.51 0.92
N VAL A 11 9.99 5.46 2.03
CA VAL A 11 9.05 4.35 2.30
C VAL A 11 7.97 4.30 1.22
N GLY A 12 7.39 5.44 0.86
CA GLY A 12 6.42 5.53 -0.22
C GLY A 12 6.98 5.00 -1.54
N ALA A 13 8.18 5.40 -1.92
CA ALA A 13 8.85 4.95 -3.14
C ALA A 13 9.05 3.42 -3.16
N VAL A 14 9.52 2.83 -2.06
CA VAL A 14 9.71 1.37 -1.95
C VAL A 14 8.38 0.64 -2.03
N VAL A 15 7.33 1.12 -1.36
CA VAL A 15 5.99 0.51 -1.42
C VAL A 15 5.41 0.62 -2.82
N GLY A 16 5.55 1.77 -3.47
CA GLY A 16 5.09 1.98 -4.85
C GLY A 16 5.85 1.11 -5.86
N LEU A 17 7.16 0.95 -5.69
CA LEU A 17 8.00 0.06 -6.49
C LEU A 17 7.58 -1.41 -6.31
N THR A 18 7.35 -1.83 -5.06
CA THR A 18 6.86 -3.18 -4.73
C THR A 18 5.50 -3.45 -5.38
N TRP A 19 4.59 -2.47 -5.30
CA TRP A 19 3.27 -2.56 -5.92
C TRP A 19 3.37 -2.69 -7.44
N ALA A 20 4.21 -1.89 -8.11
CA ALA A 20 4.38 -1.96 -9.56
C ALA A 20 5.06 -3.27 -10.00
N ALA A 21 5.97 -3.80 -9.19
CA ALA A 21 6.53 -5.12 -9.43
C ALA A 21 5.46 -6.22 -9.31
N GLY A 22 4.55 -6.13 -8.33
CA GLY A 22 3.39 -7.00 -8.21
C GLY A 22 2.37 -6.84 -9.35
N LEU A 23 2.18 -5.62 -9.87
CA LEU A 23 1.39 -5.40 -11.07
C LEU A 23 2.01 -6.10 -12.28
N ARG A 24 3.34 -6.06 -12.42
CA ARG A 24 4.03 -6.79 -13.49
C ARG A 24 3.90 -8.31 -13.36
N VAL A 25 3.87 -8.84 -12.13
CA VAL A 25 3.53 -10.26 -11.88
C VAL A 25 2.14 -10.55 -12.41
N TRP A 26 1.14 -9.74 -12.06
CA TRP A 26 -0.22 -9.93 -12.55
C TRP A 26 -0.30 -9.92 -14.08
N MET A 27 0.40 -9.00 -14.74
CA MET A 27 0.52 -8.97 -16.20
C MET A 27 1.22 -10.22 -16.76
N ALA A 28 2.26 -10.74 -16.09
CA ALA A 28 2.91 -12.00 -16.49
C ALA A 28 1.92 -13.15 -16.49
N GLN A 29 1.11 -13.22 -15.43
CA GLN A 29 0.12 -14.27 -15.30
C GLN A 29 -1.00 -14.14 -16.32
N LEU A 30 -1.41 -12.91 -16.68
CA LEU A 30 -2.39 -12.61 -17.72
C LEU A 30 -1.97 -13.07 -19.12
N VAL A 31 -0.72 -12.79 -19.48
CA VAL A 31 -0.20 -13.04 -20.84
C VAL A 31 0.37 -14.45 -20.97
N GLY A 32 0.90 -15.02 -19.89
CA GLY A 32 1.55 -16.34 -19.93
C GLY A 32 2.99 -16.25 -20.45
N GLU A 33 3.41 -17.27 -21.19
CA GLU A 33 4.80 -17.44 -21.67
C GLU A 33 5.28 -16.31 -22.60
N GLU A 34 4.36 -15.64 -23.29
CA GLU A 34 4.68 -14.51 -24.17
C GLU A 34 5.07 -13.23 -23.38
N SER A 35 4.91 -13.25 -22.05
CA SER A 35 5.18 -12.08 -21.22
C SER A 35 6.67 -11.83 -21.03
N THR A 36 7.25 -10.91 -21.81
CA THR A 36 8.67 -10.54 -21.70
C THR A 36 8.91 -9.40 -20.72
N VAL A 37 10.01 -9.45 -19.96
CA VAL A 37 10.47 -8.35 -19.09
C VAL A 37 11.69 -7.71 -19.72
N GLY A 38 11.53 -6.51 -20.26
CA GLY A 38 12.62 -5.73 -20.85
C GLY A 38 13.03 -4.53 -20.00
N TRP A 39 14.08 -3.82 -20.43
CA TRP A 39 14.50 -2.55 -19.82
C TRP A 39 13.37 -1.51 -19.82
N LEU A 40 12.55 -1.52 -20.86
CA LEU A 40 11.39 -0.66 -20.98
C LEU A 40 10.36 -0.93 -19.87
N THR A 41 10.18 -2.18 -19.44
CA THR A 41 9.30 -2.51 -18.30
C THR A 41 9.78 -1.83 -17.02
N LEU A 42 11.09 -1.81 -16.77
CA LEU A 42 11.66 -1.12 -15.61
C LEU A 42 11.39 0.39 -15.68
N ALA A 43 11.56 0.99 -16.86
CA ALA A 43 11.37 2.42 -17.06
C ALA A 43 9.90 2.87 -17.07
N LEU A 44 9.00 2.09 -17.67
CA LEU A 44 7.59 2.48 -17.89
C LEU A 44 6.62 1.93 -16.85
N VAL A 45 7.01 0.91 -16.07
CA VAL A 45 6.14 0.33 -15.04
C VAL A 45 6.71 0.55 -13.63
N LEU A 46 7.96 0.15 -13.39
CA LEU A 46 8.54 0.21 -12.05
C LEU A 46 8.87 1.63 -11.60
N LEU A 47 9.52 2.43 -12.46
CA LEU A 47 9.89 3.80 -12.12
C LEU A 47 8.66 4.70 -11.85
N PRO A 48 7.57 4.65 -12.65
CA PRO A 48 6.34 5.35 -12.32
C PRO A 48 5.74 4.86 -11.01
N GLY A 49 5.77 3.55 -10.73
CA GLY A 49 5.35 3.00 -9.44
C GLY A 49 6.09 3.61 -8.26
N ALA A 50 7.42 3.69 -8.35
CA ALA A 50 8.25 4.37 -7.35
C ALA A 50 7.90 5.86 -7.25
N GLY A 51 7.69 6.55 -8.37
CA GLY A 51 7.29 7.96 -8.42
C GLY A 51 5.93 8.22 -7.74
N VAL A 52 4.90 7.43 -8.07
CA VAL A 52 3.58 7.51 -7.42
C VAL A 52 3.73 7.29 -5.92
N GLY A 53 4.44 6.23 -5.54
CA GLY A 53 4.70 5.92 -4.13
C GLY A 53 5.40 7.06 -3.40
N ALA A 54 6.44 7.64 -3.99
CA ALA A 54 7.20 8.77 -3.44
C ALA A 54 6.32 10.01 -3.23
N LEU A 55 5.47 10.34 -4.21
CA LEU A 55 4.56 11.48 -4.14
C LEU A 55 3.50 11.30 -3.04
N LEU A 56 2.92 10.10 -2.91
CA LEU A 56 1.96 9.79 -1.85
C LEU A 56 2.62 9.73 -0.46
N GLY A 57 3.86 9.23 -0.41
CA GLY A 57 4.71 9.27 0.78
C GLY A 57 5.04 10.70 1.22
N TRP A 58 5.35 11.57 0.26
CA TRP A 58 5.57 12.99 0.50
C TRP A 58 4.33 13.70 1.03
N ALA A 59 3.16 13.47 0.42
CA ALA A 59 1.89 14.00 0.94
C ALA A 59 1.62 13.54 2.38
N THR A 60 1.93 12.28 2.70
CA THR A 60 1.82 11.74 4.06
C THR A 60 2.82 12.42 5.01
N GLY A 61 4.05 12.67 4.56
CA GLY A 61 5.08 13.40 5.30
C GLY A 61 4.68 14.83 5.63
N LEU A 62 4.13 15.57 4.66
CA LEU A 62 3.62 16.93 4.86
C LEU A 62 2.49 16.95 5.90
N ARG A 63 1.54 16.01 5.82
CA ARG A 63 0.45 15.90 6.81
C ARG A 63 0.97 15.60 8.21
N ALA A 64 2.00 14.77 8.34
CA ALA A 64 2.63 14.47 9.63
C ALA A 64 3.33 15.69 10.25
N GLU A 65 3.66 16.70 9.44
CA GLU A 65 4.19 18.00 9.86
C GLU A 65 3.09 19.07 10.04
N GLY A 66 1.81 18.71 9.84
CA GLY A 66 0.69 19.65 9.91
C GLY A 66 0.54 20.54 8.66
N LEU A 67 1.28 20.25 7.58
CA LEU A 67 1.22 20.99 6.33
C LEU A 67 0.18 20.37 5.38
N ALA A 68 -0.47 21.22 4.58
CA ALA A 68 -1.36 20.77 3.52
C ALA A 68 -0.56 20.19 2.34
N ALA A 69 -0.93 19.00 1.88
CA ALA A 69 -0.37 18.46 0.64
C ALA A 69 -0.90 19.26 -0.57
N PRO A 70 -0.07 19.52 -1.60
CA PRO A 70 -0.53 20.24 -2.77
C PRO A 70 -1.57 19.42 -3.55
N ARG A 71 -2.60 20.10 -4.08
CA ARG A 71 -3.77 19.45 -4.72
C ARG A 71 -3.41 18.59 -5.93
N TRP A 72 -2.32 18.92 -6.64
CA TRP A 72 -1.89 18.17 -7.82
C TRP A 72 -1.41 16.75 -7.48
N VAL A 73 -1.04 16.45 -6.22
CA VAL A 73 -0.62 15.11 -5.81
C VAL A 73 -1.76 14.09 -5.91
N VAL A 74 -3.02 14.54 -5.93
CA VAL A 74 -4.17 13.68 -6.28
C VAL A 74 -4.00 13.01 -7.65
N LEU A 75 -3.29 13.67 -8.57
CA LEU A 75 -3.02 13.15 -9.91
C LEU A 75 -1.79 12.23 -9.97
N ALA A 76 -1.16 11.87 -8.84
CA ALA A 76 0.01 11.00 -8.82
C ALA A 76 -0.18 9.71 -9.66
N PRO A 77 -1.31 8.97 -9.57
CA PRO A 77 -1.53 7.77 -10.39
C PRO A 77 -1.40 8.01 -11.91
N ALA A 78 -1.62 9.23 -12.39
CA ALA A 78 -1.49 9.57 -13.81
C ALA A 78 -0.06 9.37 -14.35
N LEU A 79 0.96 9.25 -13.48
CA LEU A 79 2.31 8.86 -13.90
C LEU A 79 2.34 7.50 -14.62
N PHE A 80 1.43 6.58 -14.34
CA PHE A 80 1.34 5.31 -15.08
C PHE A 80 0.91 5.48 -16.55
N ALA A 81 0.36 6.64 -16.93
CA ALA A 81 0.07 6.94 -18.32
C ALA A 81 1.36 7.13 -19.16
N VAL A 82 2.54 7.24 -18.53
CA VAL A 82 3.84 7.30 -19.23
C VAL A 82 4.09 6.06 -20.08
N ALA A 83 3.43 4.93 -19.80
CA ALA A 83 3.49 3.74 -20.66
C ALA A 83 3.04 4.03 -22.10
N LEU A 84 2.21 5.06 -22.31
CA LEU A 84 1.79 5.51 -23.66
C LEU A 84 2.84 6.32 -24.40
N LEU A 85 4.00 6.61 -23.78
CA LEU A 85 5.15 7.17 -24.49
C LEU A 85 5.88 6.12 -25.34
N ASP A 86 5.62 4.84 -25.12
CA ASP A 86 6.06 3.79 -26.04
C ASP A 86 5.23 3.88 -27.34
N PRO A 87 5.87 4.14 -28.49
CA PRO A 87 5.16 4.25 -29.76
C PRO A 87 4.46 2.94 -30.16
N GLU A 88 4.96 1.78 -29.74
CA GLU A 88 4.33 0.49 -30.04
C GLU A 88 3.03 0.33 -29.24
N ILE A 89 3.06 0.63 -27.94
CA ILE A 89 1.86 0.61 -27.08
C ILE A 89 0.84 1.63 -27.57
N LEU A 90 1.28 2.83 -27.96
CA LEU A 90 0.39 3.87 -28.49
C LEU A 90 -0.22 3.44 -29.83
N ALA A 91 0.57 2.84 -30.73
CA ALA A 91 0.07 2.33 -32.00
C ALA A 91 -0.93 1.17 -31.80
N ALA A 92 -0.65 0.25 -30.88
CA ALA A 92 -1.54 -0.83 -30.51
C ALA A 92 -2.84 -0.28 -29.91
N LEU A 93 -2.76 0.74 -29.05
CA LEU A 93 -3.93 1.40 -28.47
C LEU A 93 -4.82 2.00 -29.55
N VAL A 94 -4.24 2.61 -30.57
CA VAL A 94 -4.99 3.22 -31.68
C VAL A 94 -5.56 2.18 -32.64
N ARG A 95 -4.82 1.10 -32.94
CA ARG A 95 -5.22 0.12 -33.96
C ARG A 95 -6.16 -0.97 -33.42
N THR A 96 -5.84 -1.51 -32.26
CA THR A 96 -6.52 -2.69 -31.68
C THR A 96 -7.18 -2.38 -30.34
N GLY A 97 -6.92 -1.22 -29.75
CA GLY A 97 -7.33 -0.91 -28.37
C GLY A 97 -6.43 -1.59 -27.32
N GLU A 98 -5.33 -2.22 -27.74
CA GLU A 98 -4.36 -2.83 -26.83
C GLU A 98 -3.58 -1.74 -26.08
N GLY A 99 -3.51 -1.81 -24.76
CA GLY A 99 -2.91 -0.75 -23.92
C GLY A 99 -3.95 0.10 -23.17
N VAL A 100 -5.26 -0.09 -23.41
CA VAL A 100 -6.33 0.49 -22.58
C VAL A 100 -6.16 0.13 -21.10
N GLY A 101 -5.53 -1.01 -20.78
CA GLY A 101 -5.24 -1.44 -19.41
C GLY A 101 -4.51 -0.39 -18.57
N ALA A 102 -3.53 0.32 -19.14
CA ALA A 102 -2.79 1.37 -18.41
C ALA A 102 -3.72 2.55 -18.04
N LEU A 103 -4.54 3.01 -18.99
CA LEU A 103 -5.53 4.06 -18.75
C LEU A 103 -6.61 3.61 -17.75
N LEU A 104 -7.05 2.36 -17.85
CA LEU A 104 -8.04 1.78 -16.95
C LEU A 104 -7.54 1.77 -15.50
N VAL A 105 -6.27 1.40 -15.27
CA VAL A 105 -5.64 1.47 -13.94
C VAL A 105 -5.62 2.91 -13.42
N VAL A 106 -5.21 3.88 -14.24
CA VAL A 106 -5.15 5.31 -13.86
C VAL A 106 -6.53 5.85 -13.50
N VAL A 107 -7.52 5.67 -14.39
CA VAL A 107 -8.88 6.19 -14.21
C VAL A 107 -9.52 5.55 -12.98
N THR A 108 -9.38 4.24 -12.80
CA THR A 108 -9.93 3.52 -11.64
C THR A 108 -9.27 3.95 -10.33
N ALA A 109 -7.94 4.17 -10.32
CA ALA A 109 -7.24 4.67 -9.15
C ALA A 109 -7.71 6.08 -8.74
N LEU A 110 -7.78 7.01 -9.70
CA LEU A 110 -8.18 8.41 -9.47
C LEU A 110 -9.64 8.49 -8.99
N THR A 111 -10.55 7.80 -9.67
CA THR A 111 -11.97 7.78 -9.31
C THR A 111 -12.21 7.08 -7.98
N GLY A 112 -11.49 5.99 -7.69
CA GLY A 112 -11.48 5.35 -6.39
C GLY A 112 -11.00 6.27 -5.28
N GLY A 113 -9.91 7.02 -5.50
CA GLY A 113 -9.42 8.03 -4.58
C GLY A 113 -10.47 9.09 -4.24
N VAL A 114 -11.17 9.61 -5.25
CA VAL A 114 -12.28 10.58 -5.07
C VAL A 114 -13.47 9.96 -4.33
N ALA A 115 -13.89 8.75 -4.73
CA ALA A 115 -15.05 8.06 -4.16
C ALA A 115 -14.86 7.73 -2.68
N LEU A 116 -13.64 7.32 -2.30
CA LEU A 116 -13.26 6.92 -0.95
C LEU A 116 -12.90 8.12 -0.04
N ALA A 117 -12.34 9.21 -0.58
CA ALA A 117 -11.93 10.36 0.22
C ALA A 117 -13.11 11.27 0.64
N ARG A 118 -14.15 11.40 -0.19
CA ARG A 118 -15.25 12.34 0.08
C ARG A 118 -16.25 11.78 1.09
N ARG A 119 -16.61 12.57 2.11
CA ARG A 119 -17.61 12.17 3.12
C ARG A 119 -19.06 12.45 2.68
N ARG A 120 -19.30 13.59 2.03
CA ARG A 120 -20.64 14.02 1.60
C ARG A 120 -21.06 13.30 0.32
N TRP A 121 -22.34 12.95 0.21
CA TRP A 121 -22.92 12.45 -1.03
C TRP A 121 -23.09 13.63 -1.99
N SER A 122 -22.47 13.53 -3.15
CA SER A 122 -22.61 14.48 -4.25
C SER A 122 -22.64 13.72 -5.57
N ALA A 123 -23.24 14.30 -6.61
CA ALA A 123 -23.31 13.66 -7.93
C ALA A 123 -21.92 13.22 -8.43
N GLY A 124 -20.90 14.08 -8.28
CA GLY A 124 -19.53 13.74 -8.65
C GLY A 124 -18.94 12.56 -7.88
N ARG A 125 -19.31 12.36 -6.60
CA ARG A 125 -18.90 11.17 -5.84
C ARG A 125 -19.60 9.90 -6.37
N VAL A 126 -20.89 9.99 -6.70
CA VAL A 126 -21.65 8.87 -7.27
C VAL A 126 -21.06 8.45 -8.61
N VAL A 127 -20.79 9.41 -9.50
CA VAL A 127 -20.13 9.13 -10.79
C VAL A 127 -18.76 8.49 -10.59
N ALA A 128 -17.92 9.05 -9.72
CA ALA A 128 -16.61 8.47 -9.41
C ALA A 128 -16.73 7.05 -8.83
N LEU A 129 -17.72 6.79 -7.96
CA LEU A 129 -17.97 5.46 -7.41
C LEU A 129 -18.38 4.46 -8.50
N VAL A 130 -19.28 4.84 -9.39
CA VAL A 130 -19.72 3.98 -10.51
C VAL A 130 -18.54 3.63 -11.42
N VAL A 131 -17.76 4.63 -11.83
CA VAL A 131 -16.56 4.42 -12.67
C VAL A 131 -15.53 3.54 -11.96
N TRP A 132 -15.30 3.76 -10.67
CA TRP A 132 -14.39 2.94 -9.88
C TRP A 132 -14.85 1.49 -9.77
N VAL A 133 -16.14 1.25 -9.47
CA VAL A 133 -16.69 -0.11 -9.37
C VAL A 133 -16.61 -0.83 -10.71
N LEU A 134 -16.95 -0.15 -11.81
CA LEU A 134 -16.84 -0.71 -13.16
C LEU A 134 -15.38 -1.06 -13.49
N GLY A 135 -14.44 -0.12 -13.27
CA GLY A 135 -13.02 -0.35 -13.53
C GLY A 135 -12.43 -1.47 -12.68
N MET A 136 -12.77 -1.54 -11.39
CA MET A 136 -12.42 -2.66 -10.50
C MET A 136 -12.96 -3.99 -11.01
N THR A 137 -14.20 -4.00 -11.50
CA THR A 137 -14.85 -5.21 -12.02
C THR A 137 -14.15 -5.69 -13.28
N VAL A 138 -13.88 -4.79 -14.23
CA VAL A 138 -13.16 -5.12 -15.48
C VAL A 138 -11.77 -5.68 -15.16
N ILE A 139 -10.95 -4.98 -14.37
CA ILE A 139 -9.59 -5.44 -14.04
C ILE A 139 -9.61 -6.78 -13.28
N THR A 140 -10.54 -6.95 -12.35
CA THR A 140 -10.67 -8.24 -11.62
C THR A 140 -11.03 -9.35 -12.59
N LEU A 141 -12.01 -9.15 -13.48
CA LEU A 141 -12.47 -10.17 -14.43
C LEU A 141 -11.52 -10.41 -15.60
N MET A 142 -10.58 -9.52 -15.90
CA MET A 142 -9.51 -9.79 -16.87
C MET A 142 -8.69 -11.03 -16.50
N GLY A 143 -8.61 -11.39 -15.22
CA GLY A 143 -7.97 -12.64 -14.81
C GLY A 143 -8.61 -13.88 -15.43
N THR A 144 -9.88 -13.82 -15.84
CA THR A 144 -10.57 -14.94 -16.49
C THR A 144 -10.06 -15.26 -17.89
N MET A 145 -9.31 -14.33 -18.51
CA MET A 145 -8.63 -14.55 -19.80
C MET A 145 -7.54 -15.62 -19.68
N THR A 146 -6.99 -15.84 -18.49
CA THR A 146 -5.95 -16.86 -18.26
C THR A 146 -6.51 -18.24 -18.01
N ALA A 147 -7.60 -18.30 -17.24
CA ALA A 147 -8.31 -19.52 -16.90
C ALA A 147 -9.69 -19.17 -16.32
N PRO A 148 -10.70 -20.06 -16.43
CA PRO A 148 -12.02 -19.82 -15.83
C PRO A 148 -11.97 -19.56 -14.32
N LEU A 149 -12.93 -18.77 -13.79
CA LEU A 149 -13.05 -18.51 -12.34
C LEU A 149 -13.26 -19.77 -11.49
N SER A 150 -13.79 -20.83 -12.10
CA SER A 150 -13.94 -22.15 -11.46
C SER A 150 -12.61 -22.87 -11.23
N THR A 151 -11.50 -22.35 -11.78
CA THR A 151 -10.15 -22.86 -11.55
C THR A 151 -9.41 -22.03 -10.50
N ALA A 152 -8.53 -22.67 -9.74
CA ALA A 152 -7.72 -21.98 -8.73
C ALA A 152 -6.82 -20.90 -9.36
N ARG A 153 -6.29 -21.14 -10.58
CA ARG A 153 -5.47 -20.17 -11.33
C ARG A 153 -6.26 -18.93 -11.69
N GLY A 154 -7.41 -19.09 -12.36
CA GLY A 154 -8.26 -17.96 -12.77
C GLY A 154 -8.68 -17.11 -11.58
N ALA A 155 -9.15 -17.75 -10.51
CA ALA A 155 -9.54 -17.06 -9.28
C ALA A 155 -8.38 -16.30 -8.61
N TRP A 156 -7.17 -16.88 -8.55
CA TRP A 156 -6.00 -16.21 -7.98
C TRP A 156 -5.59 -14.97 -8.79
N VAL A 157 -5.51 -15.09 -10.12
CA VAL A 157 -5.15 -13.96 -10.99
C VAL A 157 -6.17 -12.83 -10.89
N CYS A 158 -7.47 -13.16 -10.79
CA CYS A 158 -8.53 -12.17 -10.56
C CYS A 158 -8.35 -11.45 -9.22
N LEU A 159 -8.13 -12.20 -8.12
CA LEU A 159 -7.92 -11.63 -6.79
C LEU A 159 -6.65 -10.77 -6.72
N LEU A 160 -5.57 -11.18 -7.39
CA LEU A 160 -4.33 -10.40 -7.44
C LEU A 160 -4.57 -9.05 -8.14
N GLY A 161 -5.16 -9.05 -9.33
CA GLY A 161 -5.47 -7.81 -10.07
C GLY A 161 -6.39 -6.89 -9.30
N GLY A 162 -7.51 -7.42 -8.79
CA GLY A 162 -8.48 -6.66 -8.01
C GLY A 162 -7.88 -6.09 -6.72
N SER A 163 -7.09 -6.87 -5.97
CA SER A 163 -6.48 -6.40 -4.72
C SER A 163 -5.40 -5.35 -4.95
N LEU A 164 -4.54 -5.50 -5.97
CA LEU A 164 -3.56 -4.49 -6.34
C LEU A 164 -4.24 -3.16 -6.70
N LEU A 165 -5.28 -3.20 -7.52
CA LEU A 165 -6.00 -1.98 -7.88
C LEU A 165 -6.73 -1.36 -6.68
N GLY A 166 -7.31 -2.19 -5.81
CA GLY A 166 -7.91 -1.76 -4.54
C GLY A 166 -6.90 -1.02 -3.66
N VAL A 167 -5.68 -1.54 -3.51
CA VAL A 167 -4.59 -0.86 -2.79
C VAL A 167 -4.27 0.49 -3.40
N LEU A 168 -4.13 0.58 -4.72
CA LEU A 168 -3.82 1.84 -5.41
C LEU A 168 -4.95 2.87 -5.25
N SER A 169 -6.22 2.46 -5.37
CA SER A 169 -7.38 3.33 -5.13
C SER A 169 -7.41 3.86 -3.69
N VAL A 170 -7.14 3.01 -2.69
CA VAL A 170 -7.05 3.44 -1.29
C VAL A 170 -5.85 4.38 -1.09
N ALA A 171 -4.69 4.07 -1.65
CA ALA A 171 -3.50 4.92 -1.56
C ALA A 171 -3.72 6.29 -2.21
N SER A 172 -4.50 6.36 -3.29
CA SER A 172 -4.87 7.62 -3.97
C SER A 172 -5.64 8.58 -3.06
N THR A 173 -6.27 8.09 -1.99
CA THR A 173 -6.90 8.96 -0.97
C THR A 173 -5.87 9.81 -0.21
N LEU A 174 -4.59 9.45 -0.22
CA LEU A 174 -3.50 10.20 0.42
C LEU A 174 -3.12 11.49 -0.32
N GLY A 175 -3.60 11.69 -1.56
CA GLY A 175 -3.45 12.96 -2.27
C GLY A 175 -4.45 14.04 -1.83
N HIS A 176 -5.59 13.65 -1.24
CA HIS A 176 -6.70 14.57 -0.99
C HIS A 176 -6.51 15.42 0.28
N PRO A 177 -6.67 16.77 0.23
CA PRO A 177 -6.40 17.66 1.35
C PRO A 177 -7.42 17.53 2.50
N GLU A 178 -8.67 17.20 2.17
CA GLU A 178 -9.71 16.96 3.18
C GLU A 178 -9.40 15.65 3.90
N GLY A 179 -9.11 15.73 5.19
CA GLY A 179 -8.62 14.65 6.04
C GLY A 179 -9.26 13.29 5.75
N SER A 180 -8.65 12.57 4.81
CA SER A 180 -8.92 11.18 4.45
C SER A 180 -8.39 10.26 5.53
N ALA A 181 -8.71 10.58 6.79
CA ALA A 181 -8.72 9.60 7.83
C ALA A 181 -9.81 8.60 7.43
N LEU A 182 -9.40 7.59 6.65
CA LEU A 182 -10.07 6.30 6.60
C LEU A 182 -10.54 6.03 8.02
N ARG A 183 -11.87 5.87 8.16
CA ARG A 183 -12.50 5.61 9.46
C ARG A 183 -11.71 4.49 10.13
N ASP A 184 -11.52 4.55 11.44
CA ASP A 184 -10.73 3.53 12.13
C ASP A 184 -11.29 2.12 11.89
N GLY A 185 -12.61 1.99 11.71
CA GLY A 185 -13.26 0.73 11.32
C GLY A 185 -12.97 0.23 9.89
N ALA A 186 -12.46 1.08 8.99
CA ALA A 186 -12.06 0.70 7.64
C ALA A 186 -10.62 0.18 7.57
N LEU A 187 -9.78 0.46 8.57
CA LEU A 187 -8.37 0.08 8.53
C LEU A 187 -8.12 -1.43 8.52
N PRO A 188 -8.88 -2.29 9.23
CA PRO A 188 -8.74 -3.74 9.09
C PRO A 188 -9.01 -4.21 7.66
N TRP A 189 -10.02 -3.65 6.98
CA TRP A 189 -10.33 -3.99 5.59
C TRP A 189 -9.26 -3.54 4.61
N VAL A 190 -8.75 -2.32 4.79
CA VAL A 190 -7.61 -1.82 4.00
C VAL A 190 -6.38 -2.71 4.22
N GLY A 191 -6.12 -3.11 5.48
CA GLY A 191 -5.08 -4.05 5.82
C GLY A 191 -5.28 -5.42 5.15
N ALA A 192 -6.51 -5.94 5.14
CA ALA A 192 -6.85 -7.20 4.49
C ALA A 192 -6.59 -7.17 2.98
N VAL A 193 -7.03 -6.11 2.29
CA VAL A 193 -6.81 -5.93 0.84
C VAL A 193 -5.31 -5.78 0.54
N ALA A 194 -4.58 -5.02 1.36
CA ALA A 194 -3.13 -4.91 1.21
C ALA A 194 -2.39 -6.22 1.48
N GLY A 195 -2.83 -7.00 2.48
CA GLY A 195 -2.30 -8.32 2.79
C GLY A 195 -2.57 -9.34 1.68
N LEU A 196 -3.77 -9.30 1.08
CA LEU A 196 -4.12 -10.12 -0.08
C LEU A 196 -3.26 -9.78 -1.30
N ALA A 197 -3.08 -8.48 -1.60
CA ALA A 197 -2.22 -8.04 -2.70
C ALA A 197 -0.76 -8.45 -2.49
N TRP A 198 -0.27 -8.31 -1.26
CA TRP A 198 1.09 -8.72 -0.88
C TRP A 198 1.28 -10.23 -1.02
N ALA A 199 0.36 -11.04 -0.49
CA ALA A 199 0.43 -12.50 -0.55
C ALA A 199 0.24 -13.04 -1.97
N GLY A 200 -0.65 -12.43 -2.76
CA GLY A 200 -0.81 -12.76 -4.17
C GLY A 200 0.44 -12.45 -4.99
N SER A 201 1.11 -11.33 -4.69
CA SER A 201 2.39 -10.97 -5.30
C SER A 201 3.52 -11.93 -4.88
N LEU A 202 3.56 -12.34 -3.60
CA LEU A 202 4.49 -13.35 -3.11
C LEU A 202 4.26 -14.71 -3.80
N ARG A 203 2.99 -15.13 -3.96
CA ARG A 203 2.66 -16.35 -4.70
C ARG A 203 3.13 -16.28 -6.14
N GLY A 204 2.99 -15.11 -6.78
CA GLY A 204 3.48 -14.92 -8.13
C GLY A 204 5.00 -14.94 -8.22
N PHE A 205 5.70 -14.33 -7.27
CA PHE A 205 7.17 -14.49 -7.14
C PHE A 205 7.57 -15.97 -7.05
N MET A 206 6.89 -16.77 -6.22
CA MET A 206 7.14 -18.22 -6.13
C MET A 206 6.91 -18.91 -7.48
N ALA A 207 5.91 -18.47 -8.27
CA ALA A 207 5.67 -19.01 -9.60
C ALA A 207 6.83 -18.70 -10.55
N GLU A 208 7.36 -17.47 -10.52
CA GLU A 208 8.50 -17.08 -11.33
C GLU A 208 9.75 -17.91 -10.98
N VAL A 209 10.01 -18.15 -9.69
CA VAL A 209 11.18 -18.93 -9.24
C VAL A 209 11.09 -20.39 -9.65
N VAL A 210 9.93 -21.03 -9.42
CA VAL A 210 9.73 -22.45 -9.70
C VAL A 210 9.50 -22.72 -11.20
N GLY A 211 8.99 -21.75 -11.95
CA GLY A 211 8.64 -21.90 -13.37
C GLY A 211 7.43 -22.82 -13.56
N ASP A 212 7.46 -23.67 -14.58
CA ASP A 212 6.34 -24.50 -15.03
C ASP A 212 5.84 -25.49 -13.95
N GLY A 213 6.71 -25.84 -12.99
CA GLY A 213 6.35 -26.68 -11.84
C GLY A 213 5.44 -25.99 -10.81
N SER A 214 5.21 -24.67 -10.92
CA SER A 214 4.39 -23.92 -9.98
C SER A 214 2.90 -24.15 -10.20
N GLY A 215 2.38 -25.25 -9.66
CA GLY A 215 0.94 -25.54 -9.61
C GLY A 215 0.17 -24.57 -8.71
N VAL A 216 -0.99 -24.08 -9.17
CA VAL A 216 -1.95 -23.33 -8.34
C VAL A 216 -3.07 -24.27 -7.92
N SER A 217 -3.15 -24.57 -6.63
CA SER A 217 -4.22 -25.39 -6.05
C SER A 217 -5.08 -24.59 -5.09
N TRP A 218 -6.32 -25.02 -4.86
CA TRP A 218 -7.22 -24.36 -3.92
C TRP A 218 -6.65 -24.32 -2.51
N ILE A 219 -6.27 -25.47 -1.97
CA ILE A 219 -5.73 -25.54 -0.61
C ILE A 219 -4.35 -24.89 -0.50
N GLY A 220 -3.45 -25.14 -1.47
CA GLY A 220 -2.09 -24.62 -1.49
C GLY A 220 -2.05 -23.10 -1.58
N THR A 221 -2.73 -22.52 -2.56
CA THR A 221 -2.68 -21.07 -2.79
C THR A 221 -3.64 -20.32 -1.87
N PHE A 222 -4.91 -20.71 -1.80
CA PHE A 222 -5.91 -19.92 -1.07
C PHE A 222 -5.83 -20.19 0.43
N GLY A 223 -5.76 -21.46 0.83
CA GLY A 223 -5.69 -21.85 2.23
C GLY A 223 -4.37 -21.44 2.90
N TRP A 224 -3.25 -21.73 2.25
CA TRP A 224 -1.94 -21.59 2.89
C TRP A 224 -1.15 -20.33 2.53
N VAL A 225 -1.53 -19.57 1.50
CA VAL A 225 -0.82 -18.34 1.11
C VAL A 225 -1.72 -17.11 1.21
N LEU A 226 -2.84 -17.08 0.49
CA LEU A 226 -3.68 -15.87 0.41
C LEU A 226 -4.44 -15.60 1.72
N LEU A 227 -5.03 -16.63 2.33
CA LEU A 227 -5.76 -16.50 3.58
C LEU A 227 -4.88 -15.96 4.73
N PRO A 228 -3.73 -16.58 5.09
CA PRO A 228 -2.89 -16.06 6.16
C PRO A 228 -2.36 -14.66 5.86
N GLY A 229 -2.03 -14.34 4.60
CA GLY A 229 -1.64 -12.99 4.21
C GLY A 229 -2.74 -11.95 4.41
N THR A 230 -3.98 -12.30 4.03
CA THR A 230 -5.16 -11.45 4.23
C THR A 230 -5.43 -11.23 5.72
N LEU A 231 -5.39 -12.29 6.53
CA LEU A 231 -5.59 -12.21 7.98
C LEU A 231 -4.49 -11.41 8.66
N ALA A 232 -3.22 -11.64 8.32
CA ALA A 232 -2.09 -10.88 8.85
C ALA A 232 -2.23 -9.39 8.51
N GLY A 233 -2.58 -9.07 7.27
CA GLY A 233 -2.89 -7.71 6.84
C GLY A 233 -4.03 -7.08 7.64
N ALA A 234 -5.14 -7.80 7.83
CA ALA A 234 -6.29 -7.34 8.60
C ALA A 234 -5.93 -7.03 10.06
N LEU A 235 -5.14 -7.91 10.69
CA LEU A 235 -4.62 -7.72 12.05
C LEU A 235 -3.70 -6.49 12.15
N LEU A 236 -2.85 -6.25 11.17
CA LEU A 236 -2.01 -5.05 11.13
C LEU A 236 -2.83 -3.77 10.90
N GLY A 237 -3.87 -3.84 10.07
CA GLY A 237 -4.86 -2.77 9.89
C GLY A 237 -5.61 -2.47 11.19
N TRP A 238 -6.02 -3.50 11.93
CA TRP A 238 -6.62 -3.36 13.25
C TRP A 238 -5.65 -2.78 14.28
N ALA A 239 -4.38 -3.21 14.27
CA ALA A 239 -3.34 -2.61 15.11
C ALA A 239 -3.17 -1.11 14.84
N ALA A 240 -3.28 -0.69 13.58
CA ALA A 240 -3.24 0.73 13.22
C ALA A 240 -4.46 1.49 13.78
N ALA A 241 -5.65 0.88 13.76
CA ALA A 241 -6.87 1.46 14.34
C ALA A 241 -6.76 1.63 15.85
N GLU A 242 -6.35 0.58 16.56
CA GLU A 242 -6.20 0.64 18.02
C GLU A 242 -5.09 1.61 18.45
N ARG A 243 -4.00 1.70 17.69
CA ARG A 243 -2.98 2.73 17.93
C ARG A 243 -3.53 4.15 17.82
N ARG A 244 -4.43 4.42 16.87
CA ARG A 244 -5.11 5.73 16.75
C ARG A 244 -6.05 6.01 17.93
N ARG A 245 -6.63 4.97 18.51
CA ARG A 245 -7.44 5.03 19.74
C ARG A 245 -6.61 5.10 21.04
N GLY A 246 -5.27 5.11 20.93
CA GLY A 246 -4.37 5.13 22.09
C GLY A 246 -4.14 3.78 22.76
N ARG A 247 -4.53 2.66 22.14
CA ARG A 247 -4.44 1.29 22.69
C ARG A 247 -3.48 0.41 21.86
N PRO A 248 -2.16 0.62 21.91
CA PRO A 248 -1.24 -0.13 21.04
C PRO A 248 -1.13 -1.62 21.43
N HIS A 249 -1.59 -2.54 20.57
CA HIS A 249 -1.45 -3.99 20.75
C HIS A 249 -0.16 -4.52 20.11
N ARG A 250 0.96 -4.45 20.83
CA ARG A 250 2.29 -4.82 20.30
C ARG A 250 2.42 -6.28 19.87
N VAL A 251 1.64 -7.18 20.47
CA VAL A 251 1.64 -8.62 20.14
C VAL A 251 1.30 -8.87 18.67
N LEU A 252 0.53 -7.96 18.03
CA LEU A 252 0.19 -8.05 16.62
C LEU A 252 1.40 -7.93 15.66
N VAL A 253 2.60 -7.61 16.17
CA VAL A 253 3.85 -7.73 15.39
C VAL A 253 4.08 -9.17 14.91
N TRP A 254 3.56 -10.16 15.61
CA TRP A 254 3.69 -11.57 15.28
C TRP A 254 2.65 -12.07 14.27
N SER A 255 1.78 -11.20 13.74
CA SER A 255 0.74 -11.60 12.78
C SER A 255 1.27 -12.31 11.52
N PRO A 256 2.47 -12.03 10.98
CA PRO A 256 2.99 -12.78 9.85
C PRO A 256 3.24 -14.27 10.15
N LEU A 257 3.40 -14.66 11.42
CA LEU A 257 3.59 -16.07 11.78
C LEU A 257 2.36 -16.94 11.47
N LEU A 258 1.22 -16.37 11.09
CA LEU A 258 0.08 -17.13 10.55
C LEU A 258 0.47 -17.98 9.33
N PHE A 259 1.48 -17.58 8.55
CA PHE A 259 2.00 -18.39 7.45
C PHE A 259 2.63 -19.71 7.90
N VAL A 260 3.14 -19.79 9.14
CA VAL A 260 3.73 -21.02 9.70
C VAL A 260 2.68 -22.14 9.85
N ALA A 261 1.38 -21.80 9.83
CA ALA A 261 0.31 -22.80 9.84
C ALA A 261 0.39 -23.78 8.65
N VAL A 262 1.01 -23.41 7.53
CA VAL A 262 1.23 -24.31 6.38
C VAL A 262 2.08 -25.53 6.73
N LEU A 263 2.85 -25.48 7.82
CA LEU A 263 3.68 -26.60 8.26
C LEU A 263 2.88 -27.65 9.04
N LEU A 264 1.67 -27.33 9.51
CA LEU A 264 0.88 -28.23 10.35
C LEU A 264 0.64 -29.61 9.70
N PRO A 265 0.30 -29.71 8.39
CA PRO A 265 0.16 -31.02 7.73
C PRO A 265 1.49 -31.78 7.62
N GLY A 266 2.61 -31.07 7.52
CA GLY A 266 3.96 -31.64 7.34
C GLY A 266 4.69 -31.97 8.64
N LEU A 267 4.13 -31.67 9.81
CA LEU A 267 4.76 -31.99 11.11
C LEU A 267 5.00 -33.51 11.32
N ALA A 268 4.29 -34.36 10.58
CA ALA A 268 4.50 -35.80 10.59
C ALA A 268 5.75 -36.25 9.80
N ASP A 269 6.26 -35.41 8.89
CA ASP A 269 7.41 -35.69 8.03
C ASP A 269 8.36 -34.46 7.96
N LEU A 270 9.01 -34.19 9.09
CA LEU A 270 9.96 -33.07 9.19
C LEU A 270 11.19 -33.23 8.28
N GLY A 271 11.52 -34.46 7.89
CA GLY A 271 12.67 -34.77 7.03
C GLY A 271 12.46 -34.24 5.61
N GLY A 272 11.38 -34.67 4.95
CA GLY A 272 11.06 -34.19 3.59
C GLY A 272 10.82 -32.68 3.54
N MET A 273 10.25 -32.10 4.60
CA MET A 273 9.92 -30.67 4.63
C MET A 273 11.16 -29.74 4.63
N LEU A 274 12.30 -30.22 5.14
CA LEU A 274 13.58 -29.51 5.10
C LEU A 274 14.30 -29.72 3.77
N GLU A 275 14.24 -30.91 3.20
CA GLU A 275 14.87 -31.25 1.93
C GLU A 275 14.23 -30.53 0.74
N ASP A 276 12.89 -30.40 0.74
CA ASP A 276 12.16 -29.75 -0.36
C ASP A 276 12.25 -28.22 -0.33
N GLY A 277 12.89 -27.62 0.68
CA GLY A 277 13.04 -26.16 0.83
C GLY A 277 11.73 -25.40 1.11
N VAL A 278 10.58 -26.06 1.05
CA VAL A 278 9.23 -25.49 1.31
C VAL A 278 9.13 -24.94 2.73
N GLY A 279 9.68 -25.66 3.72
CA GLY A 279 9.68 -25.22 5.11
C GLY A 279 10.49 -23.94 5.36
N GLY A 280 11.58 -23.76 4.61
CA GLY A 280 12.49 -22.62 4.77
C GLY A 280 11.83 -21.29 4.43
N GLY A 281 11.09 -21.21 3.33
CA GLY A 281 10.37 -20.00 2.92
C GLY A 281 9.19 -19.67 3.84
N ALA A 282 8.41 -20.68 4.23
CA ALA A 282 7.23 -20.54 5.07
C ALA A 282 7.53 -19.99 6.47
N VAL A 283 8.71 -20.31 7.02
CA VAL A 283 9.19 -19.77 8.31
C VAL A 283 10.06 -18.54 8.12
N GLY A 284 10.98 -18.60 7.16
CA GLY A 284 11.99 -17.56 6.94
C GLY A 284 11.39 -16.22 6.56
N VAL A 285 10.39 -16.20 5.68
CA VAL A 285 9.75 -14.94 5.25
C VAL A 285 9.04 -14.25 6.43
N PRO A 286 8.11 -14.88 7.17
CA PRO A 286 7.49 -14.27 8.34
C PRO A 286 8.47 -13.79 9.41
N LEU A 287 9.50 -14.58 9.72
CA LEU A 287 10.52 -14.18 10.68
C LEU A 287 11.32 -12.97 10.19
N ALA A 288 11.69 -12.94 8.90
CA ALA A 288 12.34 -11.78 8.30
C ALA A 288 11.47 -10.52 8.42
N LEU A 289 10.14 -10.62 8.24
CA LEU A 289 9.24 -9.48 8.43
C LEU A 289 9.23 -8.99 9.88
N VAL A 290 9.23 -9.90 10.87
CA VAL A 290 9.28 -9.51 12.29
C VAL A 290 10.62 -8.88 12.64
N VAL A 291 11.73 -9.49 12.21
CA VAL A 291 13.09 -8.93 12.42
C VAL A 291 13.19 -7.55 11.78
N GLY A 292 12.72 -7.39 10.54
CA GLY A 292 12.66 -6.10 9.86
C GLY A 292 11.77 -5.09 10.57
N ALA A 293 10.65 -5.50 11.15
CA ALA A 293 9.79 -4.62 11.95
C ALA A 293 10.52 -4.07 13.19
N TYR A 294 11.29 -4.89 13.89
CA TYR A 294 12.14 -4.44 15.00
C TYR A 294 13.30 -3.57 14.50
N ALA A 295 13.89 -3.86 13.34
CA ALA A 295 14.90 -3.01 12.71
C ALA A 295 14.38 -1.60 12.37
N VAL A 296 13.08 -1.45 12.12
CA VAL A 296 12.47 -0.15 11.83
C VAL A 296 11.99 0.56 13.09
N ALA A 297 11.34 -0.15 14.02
CA ALA A 297 10.53 0.45 15.08
C ALA A 297 10.97 0.13 16.52
N ALA A 298 12.05 -0.62 16.73
CA ALA A 298 12.53 -0.91 18.08
C ALA A 298 12.90 0.37 18.85
N ARG A 299 12.56 0.39 20.16
CA ARG A 299 12.86 1.50 21.07
C ARG A 299 14.34 1.52 21.47
N ARG A 300 14.96 0.35 21.65
CA ARG A 300 16.37 0.22 22.04
C ARG A 300 17.25 0.23 20.79
N ALA A 301 18.24 1.11 20.76
CA ALA A 301 19.10 1.30 19.60
C ALA A 301 19.87 0.03 19.21
N TRP A 302 20.37 -0.74 20.18
CA TRP A 302 21.09 -1.99 19.93
C TRP A 302 20.19 -3.07 19.31
N VAL A 303 18.93 -3.21 19.78
CA VAL A 303 17.96 -4.15 19.19
C VAL A 303 17.72 -3.78 17.73
N ARG A 304 17.56 -2.48 17.47
CA ARG A 304 17.39 -1.96 16.11
C ARG A 304 18.59 -2.27 15.22
N ALA A 305 19.81 -2.12 15.74
CA ALA A 305 21.05 -2.40 15.02
C ALA A 305 21.19 -3.90 14.71
N VAL A 306 21.03 -4.78 15.70
CA VAL A 306 21.12 -6.24 15.52
C VAL A 306 20.07 -6.72 14.51
N CYS A 307 18.80 -6.36 14.72
CA CYS A 307 17.73 -6.73 13.79
C CYS A 307 17.95 -6.12 12.40
N GLY A 308 18.51 -4.90 12.31
CA GLY A 308 18.84 -4.25 11.05
C GLY A 308 19.91 -5.01 10.27
N VAL A 309 21.00 -5.40 10.92
CA VAL A 309 22.06 -6.21 10.31
C VAL A 309 21.50 -7.56 9.87
N THR A 310 20.74 -8.25 10.72
CA THR A 310 20.12 -9.55 10.38
C THR A 310 19.15 -9.43 9.20
N PHE A 311 18.32 -8.39 9.16
CA PHE A 311 17.38 -8.18 8.06
C PHE A 311 18.10 -7.87 6.76
N VAL A 312 19.12 -7.00 6.78
CA VAL A 312 19.96 -6.71 5.60
C VAL A 312 20.68 -7.97 5.11
N ALA A 313 21.20 -8.81 6.02
CA ALA A 313 21.79 -10.09 5.65
C ALA A 313 20.77 -10.99 4.94
N ALA A 314 19.53 -11.09 5.44
CA ALA A 314 18.47 -11.85 4.79
C ALA A 314 18.12 -11.33 3.37
N LEU A 315 18.13 -10.00 3.17
CA LEU A 315 17.98 -9.41 1.83
C LEU A 315 19.16 -9.75 0.91
N ALA A 316 20.38 -9.70 1.45
CA ALA A 316 21.60 -10.00 0.70
C ALA A 316 21.68 -11.47 0.28
N VAL A 317 21.15 -12.41 1.07
CA VAL A 317 21.11 -13.84 0.70
C VAL A 317 20.46 -14.01 -0.67
N TRP A 318 19.27 -13.44 -0.90
CA TRP A 318 18.61 -13.55 -2.21
C TRP A 318 19.46 -12.98 -3.33
N VAL A 319 20.02 -11.77 -3.15
CA VAL A 319 20.88 -11.12 -4.14
C VAL A 319 22.07 -12.01 -4.54
N LEU A 320 22.64 -12.74 -3.59
CA LEU A 320 23.80 -13.61 -3.82
C LEU A 320 23.42 -14.99 -4.36
N THR A 321 22.20 -15.48 -4.09
CA THR A 321 21.79 -16.85 -4.45
C THR A 321 20.78 -16.92 -5.60
N ALA A 322 20.19 -15.80 -6.03
CA ALA A 322 19.10 -15.80 -7.03
C ALA A 322 19.50 -16.54 -8.32
N THR A 323 20.69 -16.29 -8.85
CA THR A 323 21.19 -16.97 -10.06
C THR A 323 21.46 -18.46 -9.82
N ALA A 324 21.94 -18.83 -8.63
CA ALA A 324 22.18 -20.24 -8.28
C ALA A 324 20.87 -21.02 -8.12
N VAL A 325 19.82 -20.37 -7.62
CA VAL A 325 18.50 -20.99 -7.38
C VAL A 325 17.66 -21.03 -8.65
N GLY A 326 17.57 -19.91 -9.38
CA GLY A 326 16.66 -19.77 -10.52
C GLY A 326 17.31 -19.83 -11.91
N GLY A 327 18.65 -19.96 -11.97
CA GLY A 327 19.44 -19.99 -13.19
C GLY A 327 19.82 -18.60 -13.74
N PRO A 328 20.47 -18.54 -14.93
CA PRO A 328 20.99 -17.30 -15.52
C PRO A 328 19.95 -16.19 -15.73
N ARG A 329 18.67 -16.54 -15.91
CA ARG A 329 17.58 -15.55 -16.07
C ARG A 329 17.40 -14.63 -14.84
N PHE A 330 17.83 -15.07 -13.66
CA PHE A 330 17.80 -14.30 -12.42
C PHE A 330 19.07 -13.48 -12.16
N ALA A 331 20.03 -13.48 -13.08
CA ALA A 331 21.21 -12.62 -12.97
C ALA A 331 20.82 -11.13 -12.98
N LEU A 332 21.53 -10.32 -12.20
CA LEU A 332 21.23 -8.90 -12.01
C LEU A 332 21.66 -7.99 -13.18
N ASP A 333 22.33 -8.55 -14.19
CA ASP A 333 22.59 -7.90 -15.47
C ASP A 333 21.43 -8.07 -16.46
N ASN A 334 20.43 -8.90 -16.12
CA ASN A 334 19.22 -9.11 -16.90
C ASN A 334 18.02 -8.33 -16.31
N PRO A 335 17.21 -7.65 -17.13
CA PRO A 335 16.01 -6.94 -16.64
C PRO A 335 15.02 -7.84 -15.87
N TYR A 336 14.88 -9.11 -16.25
CA TYR A 336 14.03 -10.07 -15.54
C TYR A 336 14.56 -10.36 -14.13
N GLY A 337 15.87 -10.59 -13.98
CA GLY A 337 16.52 -10.80 -12.69
C GLY A 337 16.45 -9.55 -11.78
N ILE A 338 16.60 -8.35 -12.35
CA ILE A 338 16.41 -7.09 -11.62
C ILE A 338 14.96 -6.97 -11.12
N TRP A 339 13.97 -7.18 -11.98
CA TRP A 339 12.55 -7.07 -11.61
C TRP A 339 12.16 -8.07 -10.51
N THR A 340 12.52 -9.35 -10.66
CA THR A 340 12.22 -10.39 -9.67
C THR A 340 12.90 -10.11 -8.33
N THR A 341 14.13 -9.58 -8.35
CA THR A 341 14.83 -9.12 -7.15
C THR A 341 14.15 -7.93 -6.50
N ILE A 342 13.74 -6.92 -7.28
CA ILE A 342 12.97 -5.77 -6.79
C ILE A 342 11.66 -6.23 -6.15
N LEU A 343 10.96 -7.18 -6.78
CA LEU A 343 9.73 -7.76 -6.26
C LEU A 343 9.97 -8.42 -4.90
N TYR A 344 10.94 -9.34 -4.81
CA TYR A 344 11.21 -10.08 -3.57
C TYR A 344 11.66 -9.16 -2.42
N LEU A 345 12.68 -8.33 -2.66
CA LEU A 345 13.20 -7.40 -1.67
C LEU A 345 12.13 -6.37 -1.27
N GLY A 346 11.37 -5.87 -2.25
CA GLY A 346 10.25 -4.96 -2.04
C GLY A 346 9.16 -5.56 -1.16
N LEU A 347 8.79 -6.83 -1.38
CA LEU A 347 7.82 -7.55 -0.54
C LEU A 347 8.33 -7.67 0.89
N LEU A 348 9.60 -8.03 1.09
CA LEU A 348 10.20 -8.12 2.43
C LEU A 348 10.24 -6.77 3.15
N VAL A 349 10.69 -5.71 2.48
CA VAL A 349 10.78 -4.37 3.08
C VAL A 349 9.39 -3.80 3.37
N THR A 350 8.46 -3.90 2.41
CA THR A 350 7.07 -3.43 2.59
C THR A 350 6.38 -4.19 3.72
N GLY A 351 6.54 -5.52 3.75
CA GLY A 351 6.03 -6.37 4.83
C GLY A 351 6.61 -5.98 6.18
N ALA A 352 7.94 -5.79 6.29
CA ALA A 352 8.60 -5.38 7.52
C ALA A 352 8.11 -3.99 8.01
N VAL A 353 7.95 -3.03 7.11
CA VAL A 353 7.43 -1.68 7.44
C VAL A 353 5.99 -1.75 7.94
N ALA A 354 5.15 -2.60 7.34
CA ALA A 354 3.78 -2.85 7.77
C ALA A 354 3.75 -3.57 9.13
N THR A 355 4.55 -4.61 9.31
CA THR A 355 4.68 -5.35 10.58
C THR A 355 5.23 -4.47 11.71
N ALA A 356 5.91 -3.36 11.40
CA ALA A 356 6.34 -2.36 12.39
C ALA A 356 5.19 -1.51 12.96
N ILE A 357 4.00 -1.51 12.35
CA ILE A 357 2.83 -0.70 12.79
C ILE A 357 2.52 -0.83 14.29
N PRO A 358 2.43 -2.05 14.87
CA PRO A 358 2.08 -2.24 16.28
C PRO A 358 3.17 -1.75 17.25
N LEU A 359 4.42 -1.60 16.78
CA LEU A 359 5.56 -1.17 17.59
C LEU A 359 5.68 0.36 17.70
N ARG A 360 5.03 1.12 16.80
CA ARG A 360 5.09 2.59 16.77
C ARG A 360 4.37 3.20 17.97
N GLY A 361 4.97 4.23 18.57
CA GLY A 361 4.40 4.95 19.72
C GLY A 361 3.13 5.75 19.39
N VAL A 362 2.33 6.05 20.41
CA VAL A 362 1.16 6.95 20.33
C VAL A 362 1.67 8.38 20.31
N ALA A 363 1.20 9.22 19.39
CA ALA A 363 1.72 10.57 19.18
C ALA A 363 1.40 11.57 20.31
N HIS A 364 0.56 11.18 21.29
CA HIS A 364 0.03 12.09 22.32
C HIS A 364 1.04 12.57 23.37
N GLU A 365 2.23 11.97 23.47
CA GLU A 365 3.16 12.24 24.57
C GLU A 365 4.11 13.44 24.35
N ARG A 366 3.99 14.20 23.25
CA ARG A 366 4.90 15.35 22.97
C ARG A 366 4.23 16.71 22.93
N ALA A 367 2.92 16.78 23.14
CA ALA A 367 2.18 18.04 23.19
C ALA A 367 1.87 18.44 24.64
N ALA A 368 2.93 18.72 25.42
CA ALA A 368 2.95 19.73 26.48
C ALA A 368 4.34 19.73 27.16
N PRO A 369 5.40 20.27 26.52
CA PRO A 369 6.47 20.87 27.30
C PRO A 369 5.88 22.14 27.95
N GLY A 370 5.69 22.08 29.27
CA GLY A 370 5.43 23.19 30.19
C GLY A 370 4.97 24.52 29.60
N HIS A 371 3.66 24.78 29.68
CA HIS A 371 3.13 26.14 29.81
C HIS A 371 2.66 26.43 31.25
N ASP A 372 3.14 25.65 32.23
CA ASP A 372 2.81 25.79 33.66
C ASP A 372 3.97 26.41 34.47
N ASP A 373 4.57 27.47 33.94
CA ASP A 373 5.32 28.45 34.76
C ASP A 373 4.93 29.90 34.41
N ALA A 374 3.79 30.11 33.73
CA ALA A 374 3.13 31.41 33.77
C ALA A 374 2.14 31.38 34.95
N PRO A 375 2.43 32.05 36.09
CA PRO A 375 1.47 32.13 37.17
C PRO A 375 0.16 32.72 36.64
N PRO A 376 -1.00 32.33 37.20
CA PRO A 376 -2.27 32.93 36.84
C PRO A 376 -2.14 34.44 36.99
N ARG A 377 -2.16 35.18 35.87
CA ARG A 377 -2.31 36.62 35.91
C ARG A 377 -3.70 36.89 36.45
N CYS A 378 -3.77 36.98 37.79
CA CYS A 378 -4.86 37.58 38.51
C CYS A 378 -5.15 38.96 37.92
N ALA A 379 -6.44 39.22 37.70
CA ALA A 379 -7.06 40.53 37.84
C ALA A 379 -6.43 41.68 37.04
N GLY A 380 -6.67 41.66 35.73
CA GLY A 380 -6.57 42.84 34.86
C GLY A 380 -7.91 43.14 34.20
N ARG A 381 -8.91 43.47 35.02
CA ARG A 381 -10.21 44.01 34.63
C ARG A 381 -10.01 45.21 33.69
N ARG A 382 -10.02 44.98 32.37
CA ARG A 382 -10.33 46.05 31.41
C ARG A 382 -11.83 45.98 31.13
N VAL A 383 -12.54 46.81 31.89
CA VAL A 383 -13.87 47.31 31.57
C VAL A 383 -13.82 47.78 30.11
N VAL A 384 -14.37 47.00 29.18
CA VAL A 384 -14.81 47.56 27.91
C VAL A 384 -16.19 48.12 28.19
N GLU A 385 -16.17 49.43 28.36
CA GLU A 385 -17.30 50.33 28.36
C GLU A 385 -18.27 49.94 27.25
N VAL A 386 -19.44 49.45 27.65
CA VAL A 386 -20.59 49.24 26.79
C VAL A 386 -21.08 50.64 26.41
N THR A 387 -20.75 51.09 25.20
CA THR A 387 -21.43 52.26 24.63
C THR A 387 -22.88 51.87 24.35
N PRO A 388 -23.88 52.47 25.03
CA PRO A 388 -25.27 52.20 24.72
C PRO A 388 -25.61 52.92 23.42
N ARG A 389 -26.04 52.16 22.42
CA ARG A 389 -26.66 52.69 21.21
C ARG A 389 -28.08 53.16 21.59
N GLN A 390 -28.18 54.35 22.21
CA GLN A 390 -29.39 55.18 22.16
C GLN A 390 -29.66 55.46 20.67
N GLY A 391 -30.84 55.20 20.14
CA GLY A 391 -32.07 55.89 20.51
C GLY A 391 -32.42 56.79 19.31
N GLY A 392 -33.18 56.24 18.36
CA GLY A 392 -33.56 56.92 17.13
C GLY A 392 -34.95 56.51 16.68
N ALA A 393 -35.90 56.44 17.61
CA ALA A 393 -37.32 56.44 17.34
C ALA A 393 -37.83 57.85 17.65
N GLY A 394 -38.14 58.61 16.60
CA GLY A 394 -38.80 59.90 16.66
C GLY A 394 -39.60 60.06 15.37
N GLY A 395 -40.89 59.72 15.43
CA GLY A 395 -41.84 60.09 14.39
C GLY A 395 -42.13 61.59 14.40
N VAL A 396 -42.85 62.06 13.38
CA VAL A 396 -43.95 63.05 13.47
C VAL A 396 -44.39 63.47 12.05
N SER A 397 -45.72 63.45 11.88
CA SER A 397 -46.61 64.24 10.98
C SER A 397 -46.57 64.12 9.45
N ALA A 398 -47.69 63.64 8.89
CA ALA A 398 -48.33 64.17 7.67
C ALA A 398 -48.89 65.60 7.95
N PRO A 399 -49.20 66.45 6.94
CA PRO A 399 -50.46 66.36 6.15
C PRO A 399 -50.29 66.88 4.68
N PRO A 400 -51.34 67.31 3.90
CA PRO A 400 -51.85 66.62 2.70
C PRO A 400 -51.81 67.51 1.42
N PRO A 401 -52.79 67.40 0.50
CA PRO A 401 -52.69 66.91 -0.88
C PRO A 401 -52.33 67.98 -1.94
N GLY A 402 -51.98 67.51 -3.14
CA GLY A 402 -51.94 68.28 -4.40
C GLY A 402 -52.40 67.42 -5.55
#